data_AF-A0A2G9Z1S7-F1
#
_entry.id   AF-A0A2G9Z1S7-F1
#
_cell.length_a   1.000
_cell.length_b   1.000
_cell.length_c   1.000
_cell.angle_alpha   90.00
_cell.angle_beta   90.00
_cell.angle_gamma   90.00
#
_symmetry.space_group_name_H-M   'P 1'
#
loop_
_entity.id
_entity.type
_entity.pdbx_description
1 polymer ?
#
loop_
_entity_poly.entity_id
_entity_poly.type
_entity_poly.pdbx_seq_one_letter_code
_entity_poly.pdbx_strand_id
1 'polypeptide(L)'
;MPLVYCKICRKKFYAKPSWLKRGWGKFCSAKCQYKSYLKGKFVQCKICGKKVWRAPRKIKHSKSGEFFCSKSHQTLWRNSIFVGPRHHNWKSGESIEHKSLLIKNGVKPVCKLCGCNDVRVLAVHHLDKNRKHNNVKNLTWLCHNCHHLVHCYNVLV
;
A
#
# COMPACT_ATOMS: atom_id res chain seq x y z
N MET A 1 -51.38 -15.61 -20.37
CA MET A 1 -50.02 -14.99 -20.42
C MET A 1 -49.02 -16.04 -20.86
N PRO A 2 -48.11 -15.75 -21.81
CA PRO A 2 -47.11 -16.71 -22.27
C PRO A 2 -46.10 -17.07 -21.17
N LEU A 3 -45.69 -18.32 -21.20
CA LEU A 3 -44.79 -18.94 -20.23
C LEU A 3 -43.39 -18.99 -20.85
N VAL A 4 -42.43 -18.32 -20.21
CA VAL A 4 -41.06 -18.14 -20.74
C VAL A 4 -40.00 -18.53 -19.72
N TYR A 5 -38.77 -18.76 -20.18
CA TYR A 5 -37.64 -19.16 -19.34
C TYR A 5 -36.72 -17.98 -19.01
N CYS A 6 -36.31 -17.87 -17.74
CA CYS A 6 -35.33 -16.87 -17.33
C CYS A 6 -33.95 -17.13 -17.92
N LYS A 7 -33.30 -16.10 -18.49
CA LYS A 7 -31.94 -16.21 -19.05
C LYS A 7 -30.83 -16.53 -18.05
N ILE A 8 -31.09 -16.42 -16.73
CA ILE A 8 -30.08 -16.60 -15.68
C ILE A 8 -30.28 -17.90 -14.92
N CYS A 9 -31.47 -18.14 -14.35
CA CYS A 9 -31.74 -19.34 -13.55
C CYS A 9 -32.53 -20.41 -14.31
N ARG A 10 -32.94 -20.14 -15.56
CA ARG A 10 -33.77 -21.04 -16.39
C ARG A 10 -35.13 -21.42 -15.79
N LYS A 11 -35.58 -20.76 -14.71
CA LYS A 11 -36.93 -20.95 -14.15
C LYS A 11 -37.99 -20.43 -15.12
N LYS A 12 -39.09 -21.16 -15.23
CA LYS A 12 -40.32 -20.78 -15.92
C LYS A 12 -41.05 -19.64 -15.19
N PHE A 13 -41.50 -18.62 -15.92
CA PHE A 13 -42.32 -17.53 -15.38
C PHE A 13 -43.25 -16.94 -16.43
N TYR A 14 -44.28 -16.24 -15.99
CA TYR A 14 -45.22 -15.54 -16.87
C TYR A 14 -44.70 -14.18 -17.29
N ALA A 15 -44.77 -13.87 -18.58
CA ALA A 15 -44.44 -12.55 -19.11
C ALA A 15 -45.62 -11.98 -19.90
N LYS A 16 -45.84 -10.66 -19.85
CA LYS A 16 -46.88 -10.02 -20.65
C LYS A 16 -46.47 -10.08 -22.14
N PRO A 17 -47.38 -10.39 -23.08
CA PRO A 17 -47.04 -10.37 -24.51
C PRO A 17 -46.43 -9.04 -24.97
N SER A 18 -46.94 -7.92 -24.46
CA SER A 18 -46.40 -6.58 -24.73
C SER A 18 -44.96 -6.40 -24.24
N TRP A 19 -44.59 -7.00 -23.11
CA TRP A 19 -43.21 -6.99 -22.62
C TRP A 19 -42.30 -7.86 -23.48
N LEU A 20 -42.80 -8.99 -24.00
CA LEU A 20 -42.03 -9.83 -24.91
C LEU A 20 -41.77 -9.12 -26.24
N LYS A 21 -42.78 -8.43 -26.81
CA LYS A 21 -42.61 -7.60 -28.01
C LYS A 21 -41.55 -6.49 -27.83
N ARG A 22 -41.46 -5.90 -26.63
CA ARG A 22 -40.44 -4.90 -26.26
C ARG A 22 -39.11 -5.51 -25.77
N GLY A 23 -39.03 -6.85 -25.67
CA GLY A 23 -37.86 -7.57 -25.18
C GLY A 23 -37.60 -7.47 -23.67
N TRP A 24 -38.53 -7.04 -22.83
CA TRP A 24 -38.32 -6.85 -21.38
C TRP A 24 -38.49 -8.12 -20.54
N GLY A 25 -39.26 -9.11 -21.00
CA GLY A 25 -39.54 -10.37 -20.28
C GLY A 25 -38.38 -11.38 -20.28
N LYS A 26 -37.14 -10.96 -19.93
CA LYS A 26 -35.93 -11.80 -19.96
C LYS A 26 -35.64 -12.54 -18.65
N PHE A 27 -36.14 -12.03 -17.52
CA PHE A 27 -35.77 -12.49 -16.19
C PHE A 27 -36.99 -12.70 -15.30
N CYS A 28 -36.97 -13.76 -14.48
CA CYS A 28 -38.09 -14.09 -13.60
C CYS A 28 -38.16 -13.20 -12.34
N SER A 29 -37.13 -12.39 -12.07
CA SER A 29 -37.01 -11.56 -10.86
C SER A 29 -35.96 -10.47 -11.03
N ALA A 30 -36.08 -9.40 -10.22
CA ALA A 30 -35.07 -8.35 -10.11
C ALA A 30 -33.68 -8.91 -9.75
N LYS A 31 -33.61 -9.97 -8.94
CA LYS A 31 -32.35 -10.67 -8.59
C LYS A 31 -31.66 -11.25 -9.83
N CYS A 32 -32.40 -11.92 -10.71
CA CYS A 32 -31.85 -12.46 -11.96
C CYS A 32 -31.45 -11.34 -12.91
N GLN A 33 -32.25 -10.28 -13.01
CA GLN A 33 -31.91 -9.10 -13.78
C GLN A 33 -30.59 -8.46 -13.29
N TYR A 34 -30.44 -8.25 -11.98
CA TYR A 34 -29.21 -7.69 -11.40
C TYR A 34 -27.98 -8.56 -11.67
N LYS A 35 -28.12 -9.89 -11.53
CA LYS A 35 -27.04 -10.83 -11.90
C LYS A 35 -26.59 -10.68 -13.36
N SER A 36 -27.51 -10.40 -14.28
CA SER A 36 -27.18 -10.20 -15.69
C SER A 36 -26.36 -8.92 -15.95
N TYR A 37 -26.43 -7.94 -15.05
CA TYR A 37 -25.66 -6.70 -15.14
C TYR A 37 -24.24 -6.83 -14.59
N LEU A 38 -23.95 -7.87 -13.79
CA LEU A 38 -22.64 -8.12 -13.21
C LEU A 38 -21.68 -8.69 -14.28
N LYS A 39 -21.08 -7.81 -15.10
CA LYS A 39 -20.06 -8.16 -16.11
C LYS A 39 -18.61 -8.15 -15.57
N GLY A 40 -18.45 -7.92 -14.27
CA GLY A 40 -17.15 -7.82 -13.62
C GLY A 40 -16.47 -9.16 -13.40
N LYS A 41 -15.24 -9.12 -12.87
CA LYS A 41 -14.47 -10.30 -12.51
C LYS A 41 -13.94 -10.20 -11.08
N PHE A 42 -13.61 -11.34 -10.50
CA PHE A 42 -12.86 -11.39 -9.25
C PHE A 42 -11.39 -11.09 -9.51
N VAL A 43 -10.81 -10.23 -8.68
CA VAL A 43 -9.38 -9.88 -8.67
C VAL A 43 -8.83 -10.13 -7.28
N GLN A 44 -7.53 -10.38 -7.16
CA GLN A 44 -6.88 -10.59 -5.87
C GLN A 44 -6.46 -9.28 -5.23
N CYS A 45 -6.54 -9.21 -3.91
CA CYS A 45 -5.97 -8.11 -3.15
C CYS A 45 -4.44 -8.22 -3.13
N LYS A 46 -3.72 -7.14 -3.46
CA LYS A 46 -2.25 -7.13 -3.47
C LYS A 46 -1.60 -7.43 -2.10
N ILE A 47 -2.26 -7.04 -1.02
CA ILE A 47 -1.70 -7.15 0.34
C ILE A 47 -2.03 -8.49 1.00
N CYS A 48 -3.29 -8.95 0.91
CA CYS A 48 -3.73 -10.16 1.62
C CYS A 48 -4.19 -11.31 0.72
N GLY A 49 -4.14 -11.16 -0.61
CA GLY A 49 -4.54 -12.20 -1.56
C GLY A 49 -6.05 -12.48 -1.68
N LYS A 50 -6.89 -11.93 -0.80
CA LYS A 50 -8.35 -12.15 -0.81
C LYS A 50 -8.96 -11.81 -2.18
N LYS A 51 -9.86 -12.68 -2.68
CA LYS A 51 -10.62 -12.46 -3.92
C LYS A 51 -11.72 -11.40 -3.71
N VAL A 52 -11.78 -10.42 -4.59
CA VAL A 52 -12.69 -9.28 -4.52
C VAL A 52 -13.33 -9.03 -5.88
N TRP A 53 -14.65 -8.87 -5.94
CA TRP A 53 -15.33 -8.56 -7.19
C TRP A 53 -15.09 -7.09 -7.60
N ARG A 54 -14.82 -6.86 -8.88
CA ARG A 54 -14.66 -5.52 -9.47
C ARG A 54 -15.39 -5.40 -10.80
N ALA A 55 -16.08 -4.27 -10.96
CA ALA A 55 -16.74 -3.91 -12.22
C ALA A 55 -15.71 -3.67 -13.34
N PRO A 56 -16.04 -3.94 -14.61
CA PRO A 56 -15.11 -3.79 -15.74
C PRO A 56 -14.51 -2.40 -15.86
N ARG A 57 -15.32 -1.36 -15.60
CA ARG A 57 -14.87 0.04 -15.58
C ARG A 57 -13.75 0.25 -14.56
N LYS A 58 -13.89 -0.25 -13.33
CA LYS A 58 -12.84 -0.11 -12.30
C LYS A 58 -11.56 -0.84 -12.66
N ILE A 59 -11.67 -1.93 -13.41
CA ILE A 59 -10.49 -2.67 -13.89
C ILE A 59 -9.80 -1.87 -15.00
N LYS A 60 -10.55 -1.39 -16.01
CA LYS A 60 -10.02 -0.62 -17.13
C LYS A 60 -9.35 0.69 -16.72
N HIS A 61 -9.91 1.39 -15.73
CA HIS A 61 -9.37 2.68 -15.27
C HIS A 61 -8.30 2.55 -14.17
N SER A 62 -7.93 1.33 -13.75
CA SER A 62 -6.89 1.16 -12.74
C SER A 62 -5.52 1.48 -13.34
N LYS A 63 -4.96 2.65 -13.01
CA LYS A 63 -3.63 3.06 -13.47
C LYS A 63 -2.52 2.15 -12.96
N SER A 64 -2.64 1.68 -11.71
CA SER A 64 -1.61 0.82 -11.09
C SER A 64 -1.78 -0.65 -11.41
N GLY A 65 -2.95 -1.08 -11.93
CA GLY A 65 -3.29 -2.50 -12.08
C GLY A 65 -3.53 -3.23 -10.75
N GLU A 66 -3.29 -2.58 -9.61
CA GLU A 66 -3.38 -3.16 -8.27
C GLU A 66 -4.77 -2.99 -7.66
N PHE A 67 -5.25 -4.03 -6.97
CA PHE A 67 -6.57 -4.05 -6.34
C PHE A 67 -6.48 -4.41 -4.85
N PHE A 68 -7.45 -3.93 -4.09
CA PHE A 68 -7.47 -4.05 -2.63
C PHE A 68 -8.85 -4.44 -2.13
N CYS A 69 -8.91 -5.25 -1.07
CA CYS A 69 -10.18 -5.61 -0.42
C CYS A 69 -10.77 -4.47 0.41
N SER A 70 -9.93 -3.57 0.92
CA SER A 70 -10.31 -2.43 1.76
C SER A 70 -9.49 -1.19 1.41
N LYS A 71 -9.96 -0.02 1.87
CA LYS A 71 -9.17 1.23 1.83
C LYS A 71 -7.88 1.10 2.66
N SER A 72 -7.91 0.37 3.79
CA SER A 72 -6.72 0.17 4.61
C SER A 72 -5.58 -0.51 3.85
N HIS A 73 -5.85 -1.58 3.10
CA HIS A 73 -4.82 -2.25 2.29
C HIS A 73 -4.34 -1.38 1.13
N GLN A 74 -5.21 -0.54 0.56
CA GLN A 74 -4.78 0.46 -0.42
C GLN A 74 -3.84 1.50 0.22
N THR A 75 -4.16 2.00 1.41
CA THR A 75 -3.33 2.98 2.12
C THR A 75 -1.98 2.38 2.50
N LEU A 76 -1.93 1.15 3.02
CA LEU A 76 -0.68 0.45 3.33
C LEU A 76 0.22 0.36 2.09
N TRP A 77 -0.33 -0.06 0.95
CA TRP A 77 0.40 -0.14 -0.32
C TRP A 77 0.85 1.24 -0.82
N ARG A 78 0.02 2.28 -0.71
CA ARG A 78 0.42 3.65 -1.09
C ARG A 78 1.56 4.16 -0.22
N ASN A 79 1.48 3.92 1.09
CA ASN A 79 2.48 4.35 2.06
C ASN A 79 3.80 3.59 1.93
N SER A 80 3.84 2.44 1.24
CA SER A 80 5.11 1.77 0.94
C SER A 80 5.76 2.26 -0.36
N ILE A 81 4.98 2.79 -1.31
CA ILE A 81 5.47 3.17 -2.64
C ILE A 81 5.77 4.67 -2.75
N PHE A 82 4.87 5.51 -2.26
CA PHE A 82 4.95 6.96 -2.37
C PHE A 82 5.68 7.53 -1.14
N VAL A 83 6.94 7.15 -0.98
CA VAL A 83 7.82 7.59 0.12
C VAL A 83 9.04 8.30 -0.44
N GLY A 84 9.66 9.16 0.37
CA GLY A 84 10.85 9.90 -0.01
C GLY A 84 10.59 10.70 -1.31
N PRO A 85 11.52 10.66 -2.28
CA PRO A 85 11.39 11.39 -3.56
C PRO A 85 10.11 11.10 -4.37
N ARG A 86 9.43 9.97 -4.13
CA ARG A 86 8.17 9.63 -4.79
C ARG A 86 6.93 10.26 -4.15
N HIS A 87 7.07 10.85 -2.95
CA HIS A 87 5.97 11.53 -2.28
C HIS A 87 5.84 12.97 -2.80
N HIS A 88 4.62 13.42 -3.11
CA HIS A 88 4.41 14.73 -3.74
C HIS A 88 4.81 15.93 -2.86
N ASN A 89 4.75 15.79 -1.53
CA ASN A 89 5.23 16.81 -0.58
C ASN A 89 6.73 16.69 -0.26
N TRP A 90 7.47 15.82 -0.94
CA TRP A 90 8.89 15.66 -0.68
C TRP A 90 9.66 16.88 -1.20
N LYS A 91 10.33 17.59 -0.29
CA LYS A 91 11.15 18.77 -0.62
C LYS A 91 12.63 18.40 -0.73
N SER A 92 13.20 17.80 0.32
CA SER A 92 14.60 17.39 0.38
C SER A 92 14.77 16.30 1.46
N GLY A 93 15.90 15.57 1.40
CA GLY A 93 16.28 14.56 2.39
C GLY A 93 16.82 15.12 3.71
N GLU A 94 16.74 16.43 3.92
CA GLU A 94 17.31 17.11 5.09
C GLU A 94 16.48 16.91 6.36
N SER A 95 15.20 16.53 6.20
CA SER A 95 14.28 16.18 7.30
C SER A 95 14.21 14.68 7.57
N ILE A 96 15.11 13.87 6.98
CA ILE A 96 15.11 12.43 7.23
C ILE A 96 15.54 12.16 8.67
N GLU A 97 14.72 11.45 9.42
CA GLU A 97 15.16 10.84 10.67
C GLU A 97 16.28 9.83 10.38
N HIS A 98 17.53 10.22 10.63
CA HIS A 98 18.70 9.37 10.40
C HIS A 98 18.61 8.03 11.16
N LYS A 99 17.93 8.02 12.32
CA LYS A 99 17.61 6.81 13.09
C LYS A 99 16.81 5.81 12.25
N SER A 100 15.75 6.29 11.60
CA SER A 100 14.86 5.49 10.75
C SER A 100 15.57 4.94 9.51
N LEU A 101 16.58 5.63 8.96
CA LEU A 101 17.41 5.11 7.86
C LEU A 101 18.24 3.90 8.30
N LEU A 102 18.96 4.00 9.41
CA LEU A 102 19.80 2.92 9.92
C LEU A 102 18.97 1.68 10.27
N ILE A 103 17.84 1.87 10.96
CA ILE A 103 16.92 0.77 11.33
C ILE A 103 16.36 0.07 10.09
N LYS A 104 15.88 0.82 9.09
CA LYS A 104 15.35 0.24 7.84
C LYS A 104 16.38 -0.54 7.04
N ASN A 105 17.66 -0.17 7.14
CA ASN A 105 18.77 -0.87 6.50
C ASN A 105 19.36 -1.99 7.38
N GLY A 106 18.72 -2.34 8.50
CA GLY A 106 19.14 -3.45 9.36
C GLY A 106 20.37 -3.15 10.22
N VAL A 107 20.79 -1.89 10.36
CA VAL A 107 21.91 -1.52 11.22
C VAL A 107 21.46 -1.54 12.68
N LYS A 108 22.07 -2.42 13.48
CA LYS A 108 21.73 -2.59 14.89
C LYS A 108 22.01 -1.29 15.67
N PRO A 109 21.09 -0.82 16.53
CA PRO A 109 21.26 0.36 17.35
C PRO A 109 22.19 0.04 18.52
N VAL A 110 23.49 0.03 18.26
CA VAL A 110 24.55 -0.23 19.24
C VAL A 110 25.67 0.78 19.01
N CYS A 111 26.13 1.43 20.07
CA CYS A 111 27.24 2.37 19.99
C CYS A 111 28.51 1.65 19.48
N LYS A 112 29.10 2.19 18.42
CA LYS A 112 30.32 1.63 17.80
C LYS A 112 31.53 1.61 18.75
N LEU A 113 31.64 2.59 19.65
CA LEU A 113 32.79 2.76 20.54
C LEU A 113 32.67 1.99 21.86
N CYS A 114 31.55 2.14 22.58
CA CYS A 114 31.39 1.54 23.91
C CYS A 114 30.45 0.32 23.95
N GLY A 115 29.80 -0.03 22.84
CA GLY A 115 28.84 -1.15 22.80
C GLY A 115 27.49 -0.90 23.50
N CYS A 116 27.23 0.32 24.01
CA CYS A 116 25.94 0.67 24.61
C CYS A 116 24.79 0.43 23.62
N ASN A 117 23.75 -0.28 24.06
CA ASN A 117 22.59 -0.67 23.25
C ASN A 117 21.27 -0.02 23.72
N ASP A 118 21.33 0.89 24.69
CA ASP A 118 20.15 1.64 25.14
C ASP A 118 19.75 2.68 24.08
N VAL A 119 18.67 2.40 23.36
CA VAL A 119 18.16 3.20 22.24
C VAL A 119 17.86 4.65 22.65
N ARG A 120 17.56 4.91 23.93
CA ARG A 120 17.23 6.26 24.43
C ARG A 120 18.43 7.19 24.38
N VAL A 121 19.63 6.66 24.59
CA VAL A 121 20.89 7.44 24.66
C VAL A 121 21.70 7.38 23.36
N LEU A 122 21.20 6.65 22.35
CA LEU A 122 21.84 6.53 21.05
C LEU A 122 21.44 7.66 20.09
N ALA A 123 22.47 8.23 19.46
CA ALA A 123 22.39 9.23 18.42
C ALA A 123 23.09 8.73 17.14
N VAL A 124 22.67 9.28 16.00
CA VAL A 124 23.34 9.01 14.72
C VAL A 124 24.44 10.03 14.51
N HIS A 125 25.61 9.53 14.15
CA HIS A 125 26.80 10.32 13.82
C HIS A 125 27.14 10.17 12.33
N HIS A 126 27.50 11.28 11.69
CA HIS A 126 28.06 11.31 10.33
C HIS A 126 29.59 11.19 10.43
N LEU A 127 30.18 10.16 9.83
CA LEU A 127 31.63 9.91 9.88
C LEU A 127 32.45 11.05 9.25
N ASP A 128 31.93 11.64 8.17
CA ASP A 128 32.52 12.80 7.50
C ASP A 128 32.19 14.16 8.15
N LYS A 129 31.45 14.15 9.27
CA LYS A 129 30.92 15.33 9.98
C LYS A 129 30.02 16.24 9.11
N ASN A 130 29.68 15.86 7.89
CA ASN A 130 28.83 16.62 6.97
C ASN A 130 27.39 16.12 7.04
N ARG A 131 26.53 16.91 7.70
CA ARG A 131 25.11 16.59 7.95
C ARG A 131 24.26 16.45 6.67
N LYS A 132 24.78 16.82 5.50
CA LYS A 132 24.09 16.67 4.21
C LYS A 132 24.34 15.30 3.55
N HIS A 133 25.38 14.57 3.96
CA HIS A 133 25.76 13.30 3.36
C HIS A 133 25.07 12.12 4.06
N ASN A 134 23.83 11.86 3.68
CA ASN A 134 22.96 10.85 4.33
C ASN A 134 23.12 9.43 3.79
N ASN A 135 24.28 9.08 3.23
CA ASN A 135 24.56 7.71 2.82
C ASN A 135 24.64 6.82 4.08
N VAL A 136 23.96 5.66 4.08
CA VAL A 136 23.97 4.71 5.20
C VAL A 136 25.39 4.36 5.64
N LYS A 137 26.33 4.25 4.69
CA LYS A 137 27.76 3.97 5.00
C LYS A 137 28.47 5.09 5.75
N ASN A 138 27.98 6.32 5.63
CA ASN A 138 28.51 7.50 6.32
C ASN A 138 27.86 7.70 7.70
N LEU A 139 26.86 6.89 8.06
CA LEU A 139 26.11 7.02 9.31
C LEU A 139 26.48 5.87 10.26
N THR A 140 26.65 6.19 11.53
CA THR A 140 26.90 5.20 12.58
C THR A 140 26.19 5.56 13.89
N TRP A 141 26.00 4.57 14.75
CA TRP A 141 25.41 4.76 16.07
C TRP A 141 26.49 5.08 17.10
N LEU A 142 26.29 6.15 17.86
CA LEU A 142 27.08 6.50 19.03
C LEU A 142 26.15 6.85 20.20
N CYS A 143 26.54 6.50 21.43
CA CYS A 143 25.85 7.03 22.60
C CYS A 143 26.20 8.52 22.78
N HIS A 144 25.38 9.28 23.51
CA HIS A 144 25.62 10.72 23.72
C HIS A 144 27.03 11.05 24.24
N ASN A 145 27.56 10.23 25.15
CA ASN A 145 28.91 10.41 25.69
C ASN A 145 29.98 10.21 24.61
N CYS A 146 29.97 9.07 23.92
CA CYS A 146 30.91 8.78 22.83
C CYS A 146 30.77 9.79 21.68
N HIS A 147 29.56 10.21 21.36
CA HIS A 147 29.29 11.22 20.33
C HIS A 147 29.91 12.57 20.69
N HIS A 148 29.78 12.99 21.95
CA HIS A 148 30.44 14.20 22.45
C HIS A 148 31.96 14.10 22.36
N LEU A 149 32.54 12.95 22.76
CA LEU A 149 33.98 12.73 22.69
C LEU A 149 34.55 12.86 21.27
N VAL A 150 33.83 12.33 20.27
CA VAL A 150 34.23 12.40 18.86
C VAL A 150 34.22 13.83 18.33
N HIS A 151 33.23 14.65 18.72
CA HIS A 151 33.13 16.05 18.27
C HIS A 151 34.12 16.97 18.99
N CYS A 152 34.33 16.78 20.29
CA CYS A 152 35.11 17.69 21.12
C CYS A 152 36.59 17.29 21.24
N TYR A 153 36.92 16.00 21.11
CA TYR A 153 38.26 15.47 21.37
C TYR A 153 38.84 14.65 20.20
N ASN A 154 38.20 14.69 19.01
CA ASN A 154 38.66 14.00 17.79
C ASN A 154 38.96 12.50 17.96
N VAL A 155 38.23 11.81 18.83
CA VAL A 155 38.31 10.36 18.96
C VAL A 155 37.87 9.71 17.64
N LEU A 156 38.65 8.75 17.14
CA LEU A 156 38.34 8.02 15.90
C LEU A 156 37.20 7.02 16.12
N VAL A 157 36.29 6.92 15.14
CA VAL A 157 35.05 6.10 15.16
C VAL A 157 35.19 4.86 14.28
#